data_AF-A0A7G9Z9E0-F1
#
_entry.id   AF-A0A7G9Z9E0-F1
#
_cell.length_a   1.000
_cell.length_b   1.000
_cell.length_c   1.000
_cell.angle_alpha   90.00
_cell.angle_beta   90.00
_cell.angle_gamma   90.00
#
_symmetry.space_group_name_H-M   'P 1'
#
loop_
_entity.id
_entity.type
_entity.pdbx_description
1 polymer ?
#
loop_
_entity_poly.entity_id
_entity_poly.type
_entity_poly.pdbx_seq_one_letter_code
_entity_poly.pdbx_strand_id
1 'polypeptide(L)'
;MRIRKTKVLDFLMRCQIERGGYTGNGIAKLAKNIPVSPQALRKQINYWTSIDQAFNQLSYLGQRTISITLDDFILINQRLKEKPLGRMSDILREINDNQQKQGKNTIPQSSFYRFITSRKESLTGDAPRELQWSILFGINIVDTYNLANARASLSDVFTYSDLKTF
;
A
#
# COMPACT_ATOMS: atom_id res chain seq x y z
N MET A 1 33.06 -16.17 3.65
CA MET A 1 31.89 -17.05 3.87
C MET A 1 31.00 -16.99 2.63
N ARG A 2 30.72 -18.12 1.97
CA ARG A 2 30.00 -18.13 0.67
C ARG A 2 28.51 -18.40 0.91
N ILE A 3 27.66 -17.40 0.67
CA ILE A 3 26.21 -17.54 0.78
C ILE A 3 25.74 -18.54 -0.30
N ARG A 4 25.06 -19.62 0.11
CA ARG A 4 24.55 -20.63 -0.82
C ARG A 4 23.34 -20.08 -1.57
N LYS A 5 23.53 -19.66 -2.83
CA LYS A 5 22.51 -19.06 -3.70
C LYS A 5 21.24 -19.91 -3.80
N THR A 6 21.38 -21.22 -4.01
CA THR A 6 20.26 -22.18 -4.10
C THR A 6 19.40 -22.18 -2.85
N LYS A 7 20.00 -22.31 -1.66
CA LYS A 7 19.29 -22.29 -0.37
C LYS A 7 18.50 -20.98 -0.16
N VAL A 8 19.04 -19.86 -0.62
CA VAL A 8 18.33 -18.57 -0.56
C VAL A 8 17.17 -18.57 -1.56
N LEU A 9 17.40 -18.98 -2.79
CA LEU A 9 16.35 -19.06 -3.82
C LEU A 9 15.18 -19.94 -3.37
N ASP A 10 15.45 -21.15 -2.87
CA ASP A 10 14.42 -22.08 -2.38
C ASP A 10 13.57 -21.49 -1.25
N PHE A 11 14.18 -20.69 -0.37
CA PHE A 11 13.46 -20.01 0.70
C PHE A 11 12.58 -18.89 0.15
N LEU A 12 13.10 -18.08 -0.76
CA LEU A 12 12.36 -16.96 -1.33
C LEU A 12 11.22 -17.45 -2.24
N MET A 13 11.43 -18.51 -3.02
CA MET A 13 10.38 -19.16 -3.82
C MET A 13 9.27 -19.72 -2.94
N ARG A 14 9.60 -20.36 -1.81
CA ARG A 14 8.58 -20.78 -0.83
C ARG A 14 7.78 -19.60 -0.29
N CYS A 15 8.44 -18.48 0.03
CA CYS A 15 7.74 -17.26 0.44
C CYS A 15 6.84 -16.70 -0.68
N GLN A 16 7.28 -16.78 -1.93
CA GLN A 16 6.50 -16.36 -3.10
C GLN A 16 5.22 -17.18 -3.23
N ILE A 17 5.31 -18.51 -3.10
CA ILE A 17 4.16 -19.41 -3.21
C ILE A 17 3.20 -19.24 -2.02
N GLU A 18 3.72 -19.21 -0.80
CA GLU A 18 2.89 -19.17 0.41
C GLU A 18 2.25 -17.80 0.68
N ARG A 19 2.92 -16.71 0.28
CA ARG A 19 2.58 -15.34 0.72
C ARG A 19 2.61 -14.29 -0.38
N GLY A 20 2.88 -14.69 -1.63
CA GLY A 20 3.03 -13.77 -2.76
C GLY A 20 4.35 -12.98 -2.75
N GLY A 21 5.26 -13.26 -1.82
CA GLY A 21 6.58 -12.61 -1.77
C GLY A 21 7.32 -12.76 -0.44
N TYR A 22 8.54 -12.24 -0.40
CA TYR A 22 9.42 -12.32 0.77
C TYR A 22 9.49 -11.00 1.55
N THR A 23 9.87 -11.07 2.83
CA THR A 23 9.90 -9.91 3.74
C THR A 23 11.25 -9.71 4.39
N GLY A 24 11.50 -8.49 4.88
CA GLY A 24 12.71 -8.14 5.62
C GLY A 24 12.93 -9.00 6.87
N ASN A 25 11.84 -9.34 7.56
CA ASN A 25 11.86 -10.27 8.70
C ASN A 25 12.17 -11.71 8.25
N GLY A 26 11.64 -12.14 7.10
CA GLY A 26 12.00 -13.43 6.49
C GLY A 26 13.49 -13.51 6.19
N ILE A 27 14.05 -12.46 5.59
CA ILE A 27 15.50 -12.35 5.32
C ILE A 27 16.30 -12.38 6.63
N ALA A 28 15.86 -11.66 7.67
CA ALA A 28 16.56 -11.66 8.95
C ALA A 28 16.57 -13.05 9.62
N LYS A 29 15.46 -13.80 9.52
CA LYS A 29 15.39 -15.20 9.99
C LYS A 29 16.31 -16.12 9.16
N LEU A 30 16.30 -15.98 7.84
CA LEU A 30 17.17 -16.75 6.94
C LEU A 30 18.66 -16.46 7.23
N ALA A 31 19.01 -15.20 7.47
CA ALA A 31 20.37 -14.76 7.76
C ALA A 31 20.95 -15.44 9.01
N LYS A 32 20.12 -15.61 10.06
CA LYS A 32 20.48 -16.39 11.27
C LYS A 32 20.79 -17.86 10.94
N ASN A 33 20.10 -18.45 9.97
CA ASN A 33 20.27 -19.85 9.57
C ASN A 33 21.45 -20.11 8.60
N ILE A 34 22.05 -19.05 8.04
CA ILE A 34 23.20 -19.13 7.12
C ILE A 34 24.36 -18.26 7.67
N PRO A 35 24.55 -18.23 8.99
CA PRO A 35 25.34 -17.27 9.80
C PRO A 35 25.88 -16.00 9.11
N VAL A 36 25.01 -15.23 8.44
CA VAL A 36 25.39 -13.95 7.80
C VAL A 36 24.59 -12.80 8.38
N SER A 37 25.09 -11.58 8.24
CA SER A 37 24.31 -10.41 8.64
C SER A 37 23.11 -10.23 7.69
N PRO A 38 21.94 -9.81 8.21
CA PRO A 38 20.76 -9.53 7.36
C PRO A 38 21.05 -8.49 6.28
N GLN A 39 21.93 -7.52 6.56
CA GLN A 39 22.35 -6.50 5.59
C GLN A 39 23.18 -7.10 4.45
N ALA A 40 24.13 -7.98 4.76
CA ALA A 40 24.92 -8.67 3.74
C ALA A 40 24.03 -9.55 2.85
N LEU A 41 23.09 -10.27 3.46
CA LEU A 41 22.14 -11.10 2.71
C LEU A 41 21.23 -10.26 1.80
N ARG A 42 20.76 -9.09 2.27
CA ARG A 42 20.00 -8.15 1.42
C ARG A 42 20.81 -7.65 0.24
N LYS A 43 22.05 -7.20 0.46
CA LYS A 43 22.93 -6.76 -0.63
C LYS A 43 23.11 -7.87 -1.66
N GLN A 44 23.30 -9.10 -1.19
CA GLN A 44 23.47 -10.26 -2.07
C GLN A 44 22.21 -10.58 -2.87
N ILE A 45 21.04 -10.54 -2.23
CA ILE A 45 19.74 -10.74 -2.91
C ILE A 45 19.54 -9.67 -3.98
N ASN A 46 19.76 -8.39 -3.65
CA ASN A 46 19.62 -7.29 -4.61
C ASN A 46 20.55 -7.46 -5.82
N TYR A 47 21.80 -7.88 -5.57
CA TYR A 47 22.73 -8.21 -6.65
C TYR A 47 22.23 -9.37 -7.52
N TRP A 48 21.67 -10.43 -6.93
CA TRP A 48 21.08 -11.52 -7.70
C TRP A 48 19.83 -11.10 -8.48
N THR A 49 18.97 -10.26 -7.92
CA THR A 49 17.80 -9.71 -8.61
C THR A 49 18.19 -8.94 -9.88
N SER A 50 19.36 -8.29 -9.92
CA SER A 50 19.83 -7.57 -11.11
C SER A 50 20.47 -8.45 -12.19
N ILE A 51 20.87 -9.69 -11.88
CA ILE A 51 21.62 -10.56 -12.82
C ILE A 51 20.96 -11.92 -13.08
N ASP A 52 20.02 -12.34 -12.24
CA ASP A 52 19.40 -13.67 -12.29
C ASP A 52 17.88 -13.53 -12.40
N GLN A 53 17.35 -14.08 -13.49
CA GLN A 53 15.92 -14.02 -13.81
C GLN A 53 15.05 -14.70 -12.74
N ALA A 54 15.52 -15.77 -12.10
CA ALA A 54 14.77 -16.45 -11.05
C ALA A 54 14.63 -15.58 -9.79
N PHE A 55 15.61 -14.73 -9.50
CA PHE A 55 15.51 -13.75 -8.41
C PHE A 55 14.72 -12.51 -8.81
N ASN A 56 14.75 -12.14 -10.08
CA ASN A 56 14.05 -10.98 -10.61
C ASN A 56 12.53 -11.10 -10.47
N GLN A 57 11.99 -12.32 -10.65
CA GLN A 57 10.56 -12.59 -10.57
C GLN A 57 10.00 -12.61 -9.13
N LEU A 58 10.85 -12.50 -8.10
CA LEU A 58 10.44 -12.60 -6.71
C LEU A 58 10.08 -11.23 -6.13
N SER A 59 8.95 -11.16 -5.45
CA SER A 59 8.42 -9.89 -4.93
C SER A 59 8.88 -9.61 -3.49
N TYR A 60 9.45 -8.43 -3.26
CA TYR A 60 9.75 -7.95 -1.91
C TYR A 60 8.57 -7.17 -1.32
N LEU A 61 7.97 -7.70 -0.26
CA LEU A 61 6.75 -7.14 0.36
C LEU A 61 7.05 -6.05 1.40
N GLY A 62 8.32 -5.73 1.65
CA GLY A 62 8.76 -4.82 2.71
C GLY A 62 9.17 -5.55 3.99
N GLN A 63 9.23 -4.82 5.11
CA GLN A 63 9.83 -5.35 6.34
C GLN A 63 9.04 -6.52 6.96
N ARG A 64 7.72 -6.48 6.88
CA ARG A 64 6.78 -7.46 7.46
C ARG A 64 5.64 -7.71 6.49
N THR A 65 5.07 -8.91 6.55
CA THR A 65 3.82 -9.21 5.84
C THR A 65 2.71 -8.39 6.48
N ILE A 66 1.92 -7.71 5.66
CA ILE A 66 0.72 -7.03 6.14
C ILE A 66 -0.41 -8.03 6.01
N SER A 67 -1.02 -8.42 7.12
CA SER A 67 -2.14 -9.34 7.12
C SER A 67 -3.43 -8.54 6.92
N ILE A 68 -3.68 -8.07 5.69
CA ILE A 68 -4.98 -7.52 5.31
C ILE A 68 -5.83 -8.69 4.80
N THR A 69 -6.92 -8.96 5.48
CA THR A 69 -7.89 -9.98 5.08
C THR A 69 -8.86 -9.43 4.03
N LEU A 70 -9.63 -10.31 3.39
CA LEU A 70 -10.70 -9.90 2.48
C LEU A 70 -11.77 -9.08 3.22
N ASP A 71 -12.09 -9.43 4.47
CA ASP A 71 -13.04 -8.67 5.29
C ASP A 71 -12.52 -7.26 5.59
N ASP A 72 -11.24 -7.13 5.93
CA ASP A 72 -10.60 -5.82 6.12
C ASP A 72 -10.68 -5.00 4.84
N PHE A 73 -10.52 -5.65 3.68
CA PHE A 73 -10.61 -5.00 2.38
C PHE A 73 -12.02 -4.49 2.06
N ILE A 74 -13.04 -5.30 2.34
CA ILE A 74 -14.45 -4.93 2.19
C ILE A 74 -14.76 -3.73 3.09
N LEU A 75 -14.33 -3.78 4.36
CA LEU A 75 -14.52 -2.70 5.32
C LEU A 75 -13.85 -1.39 4.85
N ILE A 76 -12.61 -1.45 4.35
CA ILE A 76 -11.91 -0.28 3.81
C ILE A 76 -12.73 0.36 2.68
N ASN A 77 -13.21 -0.44 1.72
CA ASN A 77 -13.97 0.08 0.58
C ASN A 77 -15.30 0.69 1.02
N GLN A 78 -16.00 0.02 1.94
CA GLN A 78 -17.25 0.51 2.49
C GLN A 78 -17.05 1.86 3.19
N ARG A 79 -16.04 1.97 4.06
CA ARG A 79 -15.75 3.23 4.78
C ARG A 79 -15.32 4.35 3.86
N LEU A 80 -14.52 4.06 2.84
CA LEU A 80 -14.16 5.05 1.83
C LEU A 80 -15.40 5.55 1.08
N LYS A 81 -16.35 4.67 0.75
CA LYS A 81 -17.60 5.04 0.06
C LYS A 81 -18.55 5.84 0.95
N GLU A 82 -18.75 5.43 2.21
CA GLU A 82 -19.68 6.07 3.14
C GLU A 82 -19.14 7.41 3.68
N LYS A 83 -17.83 7.48 3.95
CA LYS A 83 -17.17 8.63 4.57
C LYS A 83 -15.86 8.95 3.84
N PRO A 84 -15.93 9.48 2.60
CA PRO A 84 -14.75 9.75 1.77
C PRO A 84 -13.77 10.76 2.38
N LEU A 85 -14.26 11.64 3.25
CA LEU A 85 -13.44 12.62 3.99
C LEU A 85 -13.08 12.16 5.41
N GLY A 86 -13.43 10.92 5.77
CA GLY A 86 -13.12 10.34 7.07
C GLY A 86 -11.62 10.20 7.30
N ARG A 87 -11.17 10.25 8.56
CA ARG A 87 -9.76 10.08 8.88
C ARG A 87 -9.37 8.62 8.66
N MET A 88 -8.33 8.39 7.85
CA MET A 88 -7.82 7.04 7.56
C MET A 88 -7.39 6.28 8.82
N SER A 89 -6.97 7.00 9.87
CA SER A 89 -6.66 6.44 11.18
C SER A 89 -7.84 5.77 11.87
N ASP A 90 -9.08 6.25 11.63
CA ASP A 90 -10.28 5.65 12.21
C ASP A 90 -10.58 4.29 11.57
N ILE A 91 -10.40 4.18 10.25
CA ILE A 91 -10.52 2.91 9.51
C ILE A 91 -9.48 1.91 10.02
N LEU A 92 -8.23 2.36 10.20
CA LEU A 92 -7.18 1.50 10.75
C LEU A 92 -7.50 1.02 12.17
N ARG A 93 -8.04 1.90 13.02
CA ARG A 93 -8.45 1.54 14.39
C ARG A 93 -9.50 0.44 14.34
N GLU A 94 -10.55 0.62 13.55
CA GLU A 94 -11.63 -0.36 13.39
C GLU A 94 -11.12 -1.73 12.91
N ILE A 95 -10.22 -1.74 11.92
CA ILE A 95 -9.57 -2.97 11.45
C ILE A 95 -8.77 -3.63 12.57
N ASN A 96 -7.95 -2.86 13.29
CA ASN A 96 -7.11 -3.41 14.35
C ASN A 96 -7.92 -3.94 15.52
N ASP A 97 -9.03 -3.29 15.88
CA ASP A 97 -9.96 -3.77 16.90
C ASP A 97 -10.59 -5.10 16.48
N ASN A 98 -10.98 -5.23 15.21
CA ASN A 98 -11.52 -6.48 14.66
C ASN A 98 -10.46 -7.59 14.61
N GLN A 99 -9.24 -7.28 14.21
CA GLN A 99 -8.13 -8.23 14.19
C GLN A 99 -7.78 -8.72 15.60
N GLN A 100 -7.75 -7.82 16.59
CA GLN A 100 -7.53 -8.20 17.99
C GLN A 100 -8.63 -9.12 18.52
N LYS A 101 -9.90 -8.84 18.22
CA LYS A 101 -11.03 -9.72 18.58
C LYS A 101 -10.90 -11.13 17.98
N GLN A 102 -10.26 -11.25 16.83
CA GLN A 102 -9.98 -12.51 16.14
C GLN A 102 -8.63 -13.14 16.54
N GLY A 103 -7.91 -12.58 17.52
CA GLY A 103 -6.59 -13.07 17.94
C GLY A 103 -5.48 -12.85 16.90
N LYS A 104 -5.67 -11.94 15.94
CA LYS A 104 -4.71 -11.60 14.89
C LYS A 104 -3.83 -10.41 15.29
N ASN A 105 -2.69 -10.28 14.61
CA ASN A 105 -1.74 -9.18 14.85
C ASN A 105 -2.24 -7.87 14.26
N THR A 106 -2.12 -6.78 15.00
CA THR A 106 -2.49 -5.45 14.48
C THR A 106 -1.65 -5.03 13.29
N ILE A 107 -2.30 -4.30 12.38
CA ILE A 107 -1.68 -3.62 11.25
C ILE A 107 -1.07 -2.30 11.72
N PRO A 108 0.23 -2.10 11.49
CA PRO A 108 0.87 -0.85 11.88
C PRO A 108 0.58 0.25 10.88
N GLN A 109 0.44 1.48 11.40
CA GLN A 109 -0.02 2.63 10.62
C GLN A 109 0.75 2.85 9.32
N SER A 110 2.08 2.89 9.37
CA SER A 110 2.90 3.08 8.17
C SER A 110 2.65 2.02 7.09
N SER A 111 2.38 0.79 7.51
CA SER A 111 2.11 -0.34 6.60
C SER A 111 0.73 -0.20 5.96
N PHE A 112 -0.29 0.18 6.75
CA PHE A 112 -1.64 0.45 6.27
C PHE A 112 -1.67 1.60 5.25
N TYR A 113 -1.06 2.74 5.57
CA TYR A 113 -1.04 3.89 4.66
C TYR A 113 -0.34 3.56 3.35
N ARG A 114 0.79 2.84 3.40
CA ARG A 114 1.49 2.38 2.19
C ARG A 114 0.61 1.46 1.33
N PHE A 115 -0.13 0.54 1.94
CA PHE A 115 -1.08 -0.32 1.23
C PHE A 115 -2.16 0.51 0.53
N ILE A 116 -2.76 1.47 1.23
CA ILE A 116 -3.79 2.35 0.67
C ILE A 116 -3.25 3.16 -0.50
N THR A 117 -2.07 3.76 -0.36
CA THR A 117 -1.43 4.55 -1.42
C THR A 117 -1.17 3.70 -2.66
N SER A 118 -0.51 2.55 -2.50
CA SER A 118 -0.24 1.62 -3.61
C SER A 118 -1.53 1.17 -4.31
N ARG A 119 -2.62 1.00 -3.55
CA ARG A 119 -3.91 0.64 -4.12
C ARG A 119 -4.57 1.79 -4.88
N LYS A 120 -4.46 3.02 -4.37
CA LYS A 120 -4.95 4.21 -5.09
C LYS A 120 -4.23 4.32 -6.43
N GLU A 121 -2.91 4.25 -6.42
CA GLU A 121 -2.07 4.25 -7.63
C GLU A 121 -2.49 3.14 -8.60
N SER A 122 -2.71 1.92 -8.12
CA SER A 122 -3.14 0.81 -8.98
C SER A 122 -4.53 1.03 -9.60
N LEU A 123 -5.44 1.71 -8.90
CA LEU A 123 -6.80 1.96 -9.38
C LEU A 123 -6.89 3.19 -10.28
N THR A 124 -6.00 4.17 -10.10
CA THR A 124 -6.03 5.43 -10.85
C THR A 124 -5.08 5.46 -12.03
N GLY A 125 -4.12 4.53 -12.12
CA GLY A 125 -3.12 4.51 -13.17
C GLY A 125 -2.40 5.86 -13.30
N ASP A 126 -2.23 6.32 -14.54
CA ASP A 126 -1.58 7.60 -14.88
C ASP A 126 -2.51 8.82 -14.78
N ALA A 127 -3.69 8.69 -14.17
CA ALA A 127 -4.63 9.79 -14.08
C ALA A 127 -4.04 10.98 -13.30
N PRO A 128 -4.27 12.22 -13.77
CA PRO A 128 -3.87 13.43 -13.05
C PRO A 128 -4.36 13.40 -11.61
N ARG A 129 -3.50 13.80 -10.66
CA ARG A 129 -3.77 13.76 -9.21
C ARG A 129 -5.12 14.36 -8.82
N GLU A 130 -5.53 15.39 -9.55
CA GLU A 130 -6.78 16.13 -9.35
C GLU A 130 -8.03 15.32 -9.70
N LEU A 131 -7.90 14.35 -10.61
CA LEU A 131 -8.98 13.49 -11.11
C LEU A 131 -9.00 12.11 -10.41
N GLN A 132 -7.91 11.77 -9.72
CA GLN A 132 -7.78 10.49 -9.00
C GLN A 132 -8.91 10.24 -8.00
N TRP A 133 -9.37 11.29 -7.31
CA TRP A 133 -10.50 11.17 -6.40
C TRP A 133 -11.76 10.72 -7.15
N SER A 134 -12.13 11.44 -8.20
CA SER A 134 -13.31 11.11 -9.03
C SER A 134 -13.26 9.68 -9.57
N ILE A 135 -12.09 9.24 -10.07
CA ILE A 135 -11.88 7.87 -10.56
C ILE A 135 -12.09 6.83 -9.46
N LEU A 136 -11.52 7.06 -8.26
CA LEU A 136 -11.68 6.16 -7.11
C LEU A 136 -13.14 6.01 -6.66
N PHE A 137 -13.98 7.03 -6.93
CA PHE A 137 -15.40 7.02 -6.60
C PHE A 137 -16.31 6.65 -7.78
N GLY A 138 -15.75 6.23 -8.92
CA GLY A 138 -16.52 5.85 -10.09
C GLY A 138 -17.27 7.01 -10.73
N ILE A 139 -16.83 8.25 -10.48
CA ILE A 139 -17.38 9.43 -11.12
C ILE A 139 -16.77 9.50 -12.52
N ASN A 140 -17.65 9.36 -13.52
CA ASN A 140 -17.24 9.42 -14.91
C ASN A 140 -16.92 10.88 -15.29
N ILE A 141 -15.65 11.16 -15.54
CA ILE A 141 -15.19 12.49 -15.96
C ILE A 141 -15.18 12.50 -17.48
N VAL A 142 -16.05 13.32 -18.07
CA VAL A 142 -16.04 13.58 -19.52
C VAL A 142 -14.76 14.34 -19.90
N ASP A 143 -14.20 14.07 -21.08
CA ASP A 143 -12.95 14.72 -21.56
C ASP A 143 -13.03 16.26 -21.58
N THR A 144 -14.24 16.81 -21.63
CA THR A 144 -14.51 18.25 -21.59
C THR A 144 -14.53 18.83 -20.17
N TYR A 145 -14.42 18.01 -19.12
CA TYR A 145 -14.46 18.45 -17.74
C TYR A 145 -13.16 19.17 -17.38
N ASN A 146 -13.29 20.47 -17.11
CA ASN A 146 -12.19 21.29 -16.63
C ASN A 146 -12.43 21.65 -15.15
N LEU A 147 -11.57 21.11 -14.27
CA LEU A 147 -11.66 21.37 -12.83
C LEU A 147 -11.46 22.84 -12.48
N ALA A 148 -10.63 23.57 -13.23
CA ALA A 148 -10.43 25.01 -13.02
C ALA A 148 -11.72 25.78 -13.31
N ASN A 149 -12.43 25.42 -14.39
CA ASN A 149 -13.72 26.02 -14.71
C ASN A 149 -14.78 25.68 -13.65
N ALA A 150 -14.84 24.42 -13.19
CA ALA A 150 -15.77 24.03 -12.13
C ALA A 150 -15.52 24.79 -10.82
N ARG A 151 -14.24 24.99 -10.46
CA ARG A 151 -13.86 25.82 -9.30
C ARG A 151 -14.25 27.28 -9.50
N ALA A 152 -13.97 27.85 -10.67
CA ALA A 152 -14.33 29.23 -11.02
C ALA A 152 -15.84 29.46 -10.91
N SER A 153 -16.65 28.53 -11.43
CA SER A 153 -18.11 28.60 -11.32
C SER A 153 -18.61 28.53 -9.89
N LEU A 154 -17.97 27.77 -9.01
CA LEU A 154 -18.34 27.74 -7.59
C LEU A 154 -17.97 29.05 -6.88
N SER A 155 -16.85 29.68 -7.23
CA SER A 155 -16.48 30.99 -6.67
C SER A 155 -17.43 32.11 -7.10
N ASP A 156 -17.99 32.07 -8.31
CA ASP A 156 -18.95 33.08 -8.77
C ASP A 156 -20.31 32.96 -8.06
N VAL A 157 -20.72 31.74 -7.68
CA VAL A 157 -22.01 31.52 -6.98
C VAL A 157 -21.96 32.00 -5.52
N PHE A 158 -20.80 31.94 -4.87
CA PHE A 158 -20.59 32.40 -3.50
C PHE A 158 -19.86 33.75 -3.45
N THR A 159 -20.38 34.73 -4.18
CA THR A 159 -19.91 36.12 -4.03
C THR A 159 -20.57 36.72 -2.79
N TYR A 160 -19.88 36.67 -1.65
CA TYR A 160 -20.34 37.35 -0.43
C TYR A 160 -20.01 38.85 -0.55
N SER A 161 -20.95 39.64 -1.03
CA SER A 161 -20.96 41.10 -0.80
C SER A 161 -21.53 41.38 0.60
N ASP A 162 -20.94 42.34 1.32
CA ASP A 162 -21.37 42.85 2.64
C ASP A 162 -21.00 42.02 3.89
N LEU A 163 -19.94 41.21 3.85
CA LEU A 163 -19.35 40.70 5.09
C LEU A 163 -18.65 41.84 5.84
N LYS A 164 -19.32 42.40 6.86
CA LYS A 164 -18.67 43.26 7.86
C LYS A 164 -17.61 42.42 8.59
N THR A 165 -16.35 42.71 8.34
CA THR A 165 -15.25 42.34 9.25
C THR A 165 -15.49 43.04 10.58
N PHE A 166 -15.78 42.25 11.61
CA PHE A 166 -15.71 42.68 13.02
C PHE A 166 -14.33 42.36 13.59
#